data_AF-A0A4Q7LF59-F1
#
_entry.id   AF-A0A4Q7LF59-F1
#
_cell.length_a   1.000
_cell.length_b   1.000
_cell.length_c   1.000
_cell.angle_alpha   90.00
_cell.angle_beta   90.00
_cell.angle_gamma   90.00
#
_symmetry.space_group_name_H-M   'P 1'
#
loop_
_entity.id
_entity.type
_entity.pdbx_description
1 polymer ?
#
loop_
_entity_poly.entity_id
_entity_poly.type
_entity_poly.pdbx_seq_one_letter_code
_entity_poly.pdbx_strand_id
1 'polypeptide(L)'
;MALTPLASWRGRGLLSGMGVLATAVAVVAAIVTARAAQAWGHDPDVIELDGEVSEIDAIGIEPLEDRIRKRQLMQHKEDLQALEQGRPEGPRCAVTGKGYKAHWHVRDGELQLVRVVIDPCLDLGKPFDVREFGRYGESPARAHGYTGHVIVPRGQPIGEVDGEPQHRTHVVLIVQRGQVLSRTVIGAMR
;
A
#
# COMPACT_ATOMS: atom_id res chain seq x y z
N MET A 1 24.71 -25.20 -60.16
CA MET A 1 25.63 -24.04 -60.18
C MET A 1 25.07 -23.03 -59.16
N ALA A 2 25.71 -22.61 -58.08
CA ALA A 2 27.09 -22.75 -57.59
C ALA A 2 27.07 -23.02 -56.07
N LEU A 3 28.12 -23.72 -55.61
CA LEU A 3 28.40 -24.12 -54.23
C LEU A 3 29.38 -23.13 -53.59
N THR A 4 29.23 -22.84 -52.30
CA THR A 4 30.26 -22.19 -51.45
C THR A 4 30.20 -22.71 -50.01
N PRO A 5 31.32 -22.69 -49.24
CA PRO A 5 31.77 -23.85 -48.50
C PRO A 5 31.75 -23.72 -46.97
N LEU A 6 31.88 -24.90 -46.34
CA LEU A 6 32.15 -25.18 -44.93
C LEU A 6 33.43 -24.50 -44.42
N ALA A 7 33.35 -23.88 -43.24
CA ALA A 7 34.53 -23.56 -42.43
C ALA A 7 34.40 -24.23 -41.05
N SER A 8 35.17 -25.31 -40.89
CA SER A 8 35.44 -25.99 -39.64
C SER A 8 36.47 -25.22 -38.82
N TRP A 9 36.23 -25.01 -37.52
CA TRP A 9 37.32 -24.78 -36.57
C TRP A 9 37.15 -25.66 -35.34
N ARG A 10 38.08 -26.61 -35.22
CA ARG A 10 38.39 -27.37 -34.01
C ARG A 10 39.29 -26.51 -33.13
N GLY A 11 39.04 -26.52 -31.83
CA GLY A 11 39.98 -26.00 -30.84
C GLY A 11 39.62 -26.50 -29.44
N ARG A 12 40.05 -27.72 -29.11
CA ARG A 12 40.06 -28.22 -27.72
C ARG A 12 41.25 -27.58 -27.00
N GLY A 13 40.98 -26.97 -25.85
CA GLY A 13 41.98 -26.63 -24.85
C GLY A 13 41.45 -26.99 -23.47
N LEU A 14 41.80 -28.20 -23.01
CA LEU A 14 41.65 -28.64 -21.63
C LEU A 14 42.75 -27.97 -20.80
N LEU A 15 42.36 -27.16 -19.81
CA LEU A 15 43.21 -26.85 -18.65
C LEU A 15 42.41 -27.11 -17.38
N SER A 16 42.54 -28.35 -16.94
CA SER A 16 42.36 -28.80 -15.57
C SER A 16 43.41 -28.14 -14.67
N GLY A 17 42.97 -27.49 -13.60
CA GLY A 17 43.84 -26.97 -12.55
C GLY A 17 43.02 -26.59 -11.32
N MET A 18 42.95 -27.52 -10.37
CA MET A 18 42.33 -27.39 -9.05
C MET A 18 42.91 -26.19 -8.27
N GLY A 19 42.03 -25.35 -7.74
CA GLY A 19 42.33 -24.30 -6.78
C GLY A 19 41.17 -24.18 -5.80
N VAL A 20 41.36 -24.78 -4.64
CA VAL A 20 40.42 -24.98 -3.54
C VAL A 20 40.22 -23.68 -2.74
N LEU A 21 38.96 -23.39 -2.39
CA LEU A 21 38.48 -22.61 -1.24
C LEU A 21 39.12 -21.23 -0.97
N ALA A 22 38.44 -20.14 -1.35
CA ALA A 22 38.40 -18.91 -0.54
C ALA A 22 37.25 -17.99 -0.98
N THR A 23 36.40 -17.60 -0.02
CA THR A 23 35.51 -16.43 -0.05
C THR A 23 34.35 -16.43 -1.06
N ALA A 24 33.40 -17.34 -0.83
CA ALA A 24 32.00 -16.98 -0.92
C ALA A 24 31.67 -15.89 0.12
N VAL A 25 30.69 -15.02 -0.20
CA VAL A 25 30.12 -13.94 0.64
C VAL A 25 30.85 -12.58 0.56
N ALA A 26 30.77 -11.91 -0.60
CA ALA A 26 30.99 -10.46 -0.68
C ALA A 26 30.13 -9.79 -1.78
N VAL A 27 28.87 -10.21 -1.93
CA VAL A 27 27.90 -9.60 -2.89
C VAL A 27 26.57 -9.22 -2.23
N VAL A 28 26.46 -9.27 -0.89
CA VAL A 28 25.18 -9.02 -0.18
C VAL A 28 25.20 -7.76 0.69
N ALA A 29 26.26 -6.95 0.66
CA ALA A 29 26.38 -5.76 1.51
C ALA A 29 26.61 -4.45 0.74
N ALA A 30 26.07 -4.33 -0.47
CA ALA A 30 25.73 -3.00 -0.99
C ALA A 30 24.45 -2.57 -0.27
N ILE A 31 24.68 -2.00 0.91
CA ILE A 31 23.75 -1.30 1.77
C ILE A 31 22.85 -0.41 0.92
N VAL A 32 21.67 -0.91 0.56
CA VAL A 32 20.52 -0.08 0.20
C VAL A 32 20.02 0.50 1.52
N THR A 33 20.79 1.43 2.10
CA THR A 33 20.21 2.42 3.00
C THR A 33 19.51 3.43 2.10
N ALA A 34 18.35 3.03 1.58
CA ALA A 34 17.31 3.97 1.27
C ALA A 34 16.98 4.66 2.60
N ARG A 35 17.65 5.79 2.84
CA ARG A 35 17.21 6.74 3.85
C ARG A 35 15.81 7.14 3.42
N ALA A 36 14.81 6.54 4.04
CA ALA A 36 13.47 7.06 4.09
C ALA A 36 13.59 8.44 4.74
N ALA A 37 13.77 9.47 3.91
CA ALA A 37 13.43 10.81 4.29
C ALA A 37 11.98 10.71 4.76
N GLN A 38 11.77 10.96 6.04
CA GLN A 38 10.47 11.06 6.67
C GLN A 38 9.82 12.32 6.11
N ALA A 39 9.40 12.24 4.84
CA ALA A 39 8.40 13.12 4.29
C ALA A 39 7.22 13.03 5.24
N TRP A 40 6.59 14.17 5.50
CA TRP A 40 5.38 14.26 6.29
C TRP A 40 4.27 13.67 5.43
N GLY A 41 4.33 12.35 5.25
CA GLY A 41 3.63 11.62 4.22
C GLY A 41 2.19 11.49 4.63
N HIS A 42 1.30 12.02 3.80
CA HIS A 42 -0.02 11.45 3.69
C HIS A 42 0.19 9.94 3.48
N ASP A 43 -0.29 9.10 4.38
CA ASP A 43 -0.25 7.65 4.19
C ASP A 43 -1.60 7.27 3.58
N PRO A 44 -1.69 7.21 2.23
CA PRO A 44 -2.98 7.01 1.57
C PRO A 44 -3.55 5.65 1.93
N ASP A 45 -4.89 5.58 1.94
CA ASP A 45 -5.57 4.30 1.94
C ASP A 45 -5.15 3.50 0.71
N VAL A 46 -5.20 2.17 0.80
CA VAL A 46 -4.86 1.30 -0.32
C VAL A 46 -6.04 0.45 -0.73
N ILE A 47 -6.09 0.08 -2.00
CA ILE A 47 -7.14 -0.73 -2.59
C ILE A 47 -6.55 -1.82 -3.46
N GLU A 48 -7.10 -3.03 -3.32
CA GLU A 48 -6.91 -4.10 -4.28
C GLU A 48 -8.03 -4.05 -5.33
N LEU A 49 -7.66 -3.86 -6.60
CA LEU A 49 -8.58 -3.78 -7.74
C LEU A 49 -8.01 -4.58 -8.92
N ASP A 50 -8.73 -5.64 -9.32
CA ASP A 50 -8.31 -6.63 -10.32
C ASP A 50 -6.96 -7.29 -10.01
N GLY A 51 -6.69 -7.55 -8.73
CA GLY A 51 -5.43 -8.16 -8.27
C GLY A 51 -4.23 -7.22 -8.28
N GLU A 52 -4.42 -5.93 -8.57
CA GLU A 52 -3.39 -4.90 -8.39
C GLU A 52 -3.68 -4.12 -7.10
N VAL A 53 -2.65 -3.96 -6.25
CA VAL A 53 -2.73 -3.11 -5.05
C VAL A 53 -2.23 -1.73 -5.43
N SER A 54 -3.05 -0.72 -5.18
CA SER A 54 -2.76 0.68 -5.48
C SER A 54 -3.10 1.56 -4.28
N GLU A 55 -2.45 2.71 -4.19
CA GLU A 55 -2.87 3.78 -3.29
C GLU A 55 -4.16 4.42 -3.82
N ILE A 56 -4.89 5.11 -2.95
CA ILE A 56 -6.13 5.80 -3.32
C ILE A 56 -5.89 7.30 -3.20
N ASP A 57 -6.00 8.01 -4.33
CA ASP A 57 -5.75 9.46 -4.38
C ASP A 57 -6.85 10.24 -3.68
N ALA A 58 -8.09 9.80 -3.84
CA ALA A 58 -9.24 10.47 -3.26
C ALA A 58 -10.35 9.49 -2.91
N ILE A 59 -10.88 9.68 -1.69
CA ILE A 59 -12.14 9.09 -1.28
C ILE A 59 -12.97 10.19 -0.63
N GLY A 60 -14.11 10.53 -1.22
CA GLY A 60 -15.12 11.33 -0.52
C GLY A 60 -15.81 10.45 0.53
N ILE A 61 -15.31 10.43 1.78
CA ILE A 61 -15.89 9.63 2.86
C ILE A 61 -16.42 10.53 3.98
N GLU A 62 -17.73 10.68 4.07
CA GLU A 62 -18.36 11.31 5.25
C GLU A 62 -18.69 10.36 6.42
N PRO A 63 -18.91 9.03 6.27
CA PRO A 63 -19.30 8.20 7.44
C PRO A 63 -18.20 7.39 8.14
N LEU A 64 -17.03 7.16 7.51
CA LEU A 64 -15.94 6.38 8.14
C LEU A 64 -15.16 7.21 9.16
N GLU A 65 -14.91 8.48 8.83
CA GLU A 65 -14.12 9.38 9.65
C GLU A 65 -14.74 9.59 11.03
N ASP A 66 -16.07 9.76 11.11
CA ASP A 66 -16.76 9.94 12.39
C ASP A 66 -16.63 8.74 13.33
N ARG A 67 -16.74 7.51 12.79
CA ARG A 67 -16.62 6.28 13.58
C ARG A 67 -15.19 6.06 14.06
N ILE A 68 -14.20 6.30 13.19
CA ILE A 68 -12.79 6.17 13.55
C ILE A 68 -12.38 7.27 14.53
N ARG A 69 -12.77 8.52 14.29
CA ARG A 69 -12.49 9.67 15.16
C ARG A 69 -13.04 9.44 16.57
N LYS A 70 -14.27 8.93 16.70
CA LYS A 70 -14.85 8.60 18.01
C LYS A 70 -14.03 7.53 18.75
N ARG A 71 -13.47 6.54 18.05
CA ARG A 71 -12.62 5.49 18.64
C ARG A 71 -11.24 6.02 18.99
N GLN A 72 -10.61 6.78 18.09
CA GLN A 72 -9.34 7.48 18.33
C GLN A 72 -9.44 8.38 19.57
N LEU A 73 -10.54 9.09 19.77
CA LEU A 73 -10.78 9.87 20.98
C LEU A 73 -10.79 9.01 22.26
N MET A 74 -11.39 7.81 22.20
CA MET A 74 -11.40 6.89 23.34
C MET A 74 -10.01 6.27 23.58
N GLN A 75 -9.30 5.89 22.52
CA GLN A 75 -7.97 5.30 22.60
C GLN A 75 -6.93 6.32 23.06
N HIS A 76 -6.99 7.56 22.57
CA HIS A 76 -6.16 8.67 23.03
C HIS A 76 -6.37 8.96 24.52
N LYS A 77 -7.60 8.82 25.02
CA LYS A 77 -7.88 8.94 26.45
C LYS A 77 -7.22 7.81 27.27
N GLU A 78 -7.23 6.57 26.76
CA GLU A 78 -6.55 5.43 27.38
C GLU A 78 -5.02 5.60 27.36
N ASP A 79 -4.47 6.12 26.26
CA ASP A 79 -3.04 6.39 26.11
C ASP A 79 -2.57 7.56 26.99
N LEU A 80 -3.35 8.64 27.08
CA LEU A 80 -3.12 9.74 28.03
C LEU A 80 -3.12 9.21 29.48
N GLN A 81 -4.06 8.33 29.82
CA GLN A 81 -4.12 7.70 31.14
C GLN A 81 -2.92 6.76 31.39
N ALA A 82 -2.40 6.09 30.35
CA ALA A 82 -1.19 5.28 30.44
C ALA A 82 0.09 6.13 30.60
N LEU A 83 0.12 7.34 30.01
CA LEU A 83 1.18 8.32 30.20
C LEU A 83 1.18 8.90 31.62
N GLU A 84 0.01 9.21 32.17
CA GLU A 84 -0.15 9.58 33.59
C GLU A 84 0.36 8.47 34.54
N GLN A 85 0.34 7.21 34.09
CA GLN A 85 0.87 6.05 34.82
C GLN A 85 2.36 5.78 34.56
N GLY A 86 3.07 6.66 33.85
CA GLY A 86 4.52 6.58 33.65
C GLY A 86 4.97 5.55 32.61
N ARG A 87 4.11 5.15 31.67
CA ARG A 87 4.50 4.28 30.56
C ARG A 87 5.40 5.05 29.57
N PRO A 88 6.54 4.50 29.13
CA PRO A 88 7.46 5.22 28.24
C PRO A 88 6.80 5.55 26.90
N GLU A 89 7.00 6.79 26.44
CA GLU A 89 6.61 7.24 25.10
C GLU A 89 7.29 6.34 24.05
N GLY A 90 6.50 5.71 23.18
CA GLY A 90 7.02 5.06 21.97
C GLY A 90 7.67 6.09 21.04
N PRO A 91 8.43 5.64 20.02
CA PRO A 91 9.00 6.55 19.02
C PRO A 91 7.89 7.42 18.41
N ARG A 92 8.06 8.75 18.48
CA ARG A 92 7.16 9.75 17.90
C ARG A 92 7.27 9.71 16.38
N CYS A 93 6.61 8.76 15.74
CA CYS A 93 6.41 8.82 14.30
C CYS A 93 5.30 9.84 13.99
N ALA A 94 5.47 10.58 12.89
CA ALA A 94 4.52 11.61 12.48
C ALA A 94 3.19 10.94 12.14
N VAL A 95 2.22 11.05 13.05
CA VAL A 95 0.86 10.53 12.92
C VAL A 95 0.35 10.87 11.51
N THR A 96 -0.18 9.88 10.79
CA THR A 96 -0.81 10.16 9.48
C THR A 96 -1.86 11.25 9.70
N GLY A 97 -2.04 12.20 8.78
CA GLY A 97 -2.98 13.30 9.02
C GLY A 97 -4.40 12.85 9.41
N LYS A 98 -4.78 11.61 9.05
CA LYS A 98 -6.03 10.94 9.40
C LYS A 98 -5.97 10.06 10.68
N GLY A 99 -4.77 9.69 11.14
CA GLY A 99 -4.53 8.81 12.29
C GLY A 99 -4.88 7.34 12.06
N TYR A 100 -5.13 6.95 10.81
CA TYR A 100 -5.34 5.56 10.39
C TYR A 100 -4.93 5.37 8.93
N LYS A 101 -4.83 4.10 8.51
CA LYS A 101 -4.74 3.64 7.13
C LYS A 101 -5.74 2.52 6.89
N ALA A 102 -6.62 2.68 5.91
CA ALA A 102 -7.58 1.64 5.52
C ALA A 102 -7.09 0.86 4.29
N HIS A 103 -7.40 -0.43 4.29
CA HIS A 103 -7.13 -1.35 3.19
C HIS A 103 -8.45 -1.87 2.64
N TRP A 104 -8.68 -1.59 1.38
CA TRP A 104 -9.90 -1.88 0.66
C TRP A 104 -9.66 -2.96 -0.40
N HIS A 105 -10.73 -3.61 -0.83
CA HIS A 105 -10.73 -4.52 -1.97
C HIS A 105 -12.06 -4.35 -2.70
N VAL A 106 -12.03 -4.31 -4.02
CA VAL A 106 -13.23 -4.47 -4.86
C VAL A 106 -13.35 -5.92 -5.32
N ARG A 107 -14.38 -6.61 -4.83
CA ARG A 107 -14.66 -8.01 -5.18
C ARG A 107 -16.15 -8.20 -5.41
N ASP A 108 -16.50 -8.95 -6.45
CA ASP A 108 -17.88 -9.28 -6.80
C ASP A 108 -18.79 -8.04 -6.96
N GLY A 109 -18.23 -6.93 -7.45
CA GLY A 109 -18.94 -5.65 -7.62
C GLY A 109 -19.17 -4.88 -6.32
N GLU A 110 -18.56 -5.29 -5.20
CA GLU A 110 -18.66 -4.61 -3.91
C GLU A 110 -17.30 -4.07 -3.45
N LEU A 111 -17.33 -2.89 -2.85
CA LEU A 111 -16.23 -2.33 -2.07
C LEU A 111 -16.26 -2.94 -0.66
N GLN A 112 -15.15 -3.56 -0.27
CA GLN A 112 -15.00 -4.26 0.99
C GLN A 112 -13.80 -3.70 1.76
N LEU A 113 -13.98 -3.47 3.06
CA LEU A 113 -12.94 -3.07 3.99
C LEU A 113 -12.26 -4.33 4.54
N VAL A 114 -10.98 -4.51 4.21
CA VAL A 114 -10.20 -5.70 4.58
C VAL A 114 -9.57 -5.53 5.95
N ARG A 115 -8.88 -4.40 6.17
CA ARG A 115 -8.23 -4.07 7.44
C ARG A 115 -8.13 -2.55 7.64
N VAL A 116 -8.12 -2.11 8.89
CA VAL A 116 -7.76 -0.73 9.26
C VAL A 116 -6.60 -0.80 10.23
N VAL A 117 -5.57 0.00 10.00
CA VAL A 117 -4.42 0.16 10.89
C VAL A 117 -4.55 1.52 11.54
N ILE A 118 -4.75 1.55 12.86
CA ILE A 118 -4.80 2.80 13.64
C ILE A 118 -3.40 3.12 14.13
N ASP A 119 -3.02 4.39 14.04
CA ASP A 119 -1.72 4.89 14.48
C ASP A 119 -0.55 4.02 13.96
N PRO A 120 -0.33 3.98 12.63
CA PRO A 120 0.70 3.14 12.01
C PRO A 120 2.12 3.48 12.48
N CYS A 121 2.26 4.58 13.22
CA CYS A 121 3.49 5.12 13.76
C CYS A 121 3.91 4.47 15.09
N LEU A 122 2.96 4.01 15.88
CA LEU A 122 3.25 3.14 17.01
C LEU A 122 3.41 1.73 16.44
N ASP A 123 4.62 1.17 16.54
CA ASP A 123 5.02 -0.19 16.14
C ASP A 123 4.20 -1.32 16.84
N LEU A 124 3.13 -0.95 17.54
CA LEU A 124 2.11 -1.81 18.10
C LEU A 124 0.87 -1.94 17.21
N GLY A 125 0.80 -1.22 16.06
CA GLY A 125 -0.33 -1.11 15.12
C GLY A 125 -1.28 -2.31 15.16
N LYS A 126 -2.18 -2.31 16.15
CA LYS A 126 -3.05 -3.45 16.36
C LYS A 126 -4.03 -3.42 15.20
N PRO A 127 -4.13 -4.49 14.41
CA PRO A 127 -5.14 -4.54 13.37
C PRO A 127 -6.49 -4.26 14.02
N PHE A 128 -7.14 -3.19 13.57
CA PHE A 128 -8.46 -2.86 14.04
C PHE A 128 -9.41 -3.94 13.54
N ASP A 129 -10.26 -4.44 14.44
CA ASP A 129 -11.20 -5.48 14.08
C ASP A 129 -12.29 -4.91 13.17
N VAL A 130 -12.13 -5.09 11.85
CA VAL A 130 -13.07 -4.60 10.84
C VAL A 130 -14.47 -5.15 11.01
N ARG A 131 -14.62 -6.24 11.77
CA ARG A 131 -15.91 -6.83 12.16
C ARG A 131 -16.80 -5.83 12.90
N GLU A 132 -16.21 -4.82 13.56
CA GLU A 132 -16.97 -3.74 14.19
C GLU A 132 -17.62 -2.78 13.18
N PHE A 133 -17.12 -2.72 11.94
CA PHE A 133 -17.75 -1.93 10.87
C PHE A 133 -18.89 -2.69 10.18
N GLY A 134 -18.77 -4.00 10.06
CA GLY A 134 -19.76 -4.87 9.44
C GLY A 134 -20.99 -5.11 10.35
N ARG A 135 -22.17 -5.23 9.75
CA ARG A 135 -23.41 -5.55 10.49
C ARG A 135 -23.42 -7.00 11.04
N TYR A 136 -22.48 -7.83 10.60
CA TYR A 136 -22.42 -9.28 10.88
C TYR A 136 -21.04 -9.79 11.31
N GLY A 137 -20.09 -8.89 11.59
CA GLY A 137 -18.72 -9.30 11.93
C GLY A 137 -18.01 -10.09 10.82
N GLU A 138 -18.31 -9.78 9.56
CA GLU A 138 -17.64 -10.36 8.39
C GLU A 138 -16.31 -9.63 8.13
N SER A 139 -15.28 -10.39 7.75
CA SER A 139 -14.02 -9.87 7.20
C SER A 139 -13.74 -10.63 5.90
N PRO A 140 -13.63 -9.96 4.75
CA PRO A 140 -13.75 -8.50 4.54
C PRO A 140 -15.13 -7.95 4.90
N ALA A 141 -15.18 -6.75 5.51
CA ALA A 141 -16.42 -6.10 5.89
C ALA A 141 -16.99 -5.31 4.71
N ARG A 142 -18.23 -5.58 4.30
CA ARG A 142 -18.87 -4.81 3.23
C ARG A 142 -18.98 -3.33 3.61
N ALA A 143 -18.63 -2.44 2.67
CA ALA A 143 -18.62 -1.00 2.89
C ALA A 143 -20.03 -0.37 2.78
N HIS A 144 -21.05 -0.94 3.43
CA HIS A 144 -22.46 -0.52 3.27
C HIS A 144 -22.73 0.95 3.61
N GLY A 145 -21.91 1.55 4.47
CA GLY A 145 -21.98 2.98 4.78
C GLY A 145 -21.40 3.88 3.69
N TYR A 146 -20.66 3.35 2.73
CA TYR A 146 -19.90 4.14 1.77
C TYR A 146 -20.71 4.46 0.51
N THR A 147 -20.86 5.75 0.20
CA THR A 147 -21.42 6.27 -1.06
C THR A 147 -20.55 7.42 -1.51
N GLY A 148 -20.08 7.40 -2.76
CA GLY A 148 -19.16 8.40 -3.28
C GLY A 148 -18.39 7.91 -4.49
N HIS A 149 -17.21 8.48 -4.69
CA HIS A 149 -16.27 8.06 -5.71
C HIS A 149 -14.92 7.65 -5.10
N VAL A 150 -14.34 6.59 -5.64
CA VAL A 150 -12.97 6.13 -5.32
C VAL A 150 -12.12 6.33 -6.57
N ILE A 151 -11.02 7.07 -6.43
CA ILE A 151 -10.08 7.32 -7.52
C ILE A 151 -8.81 6.52 -7.27
N VAL A 152 -8.52 5.59 -8.18
CA VAL A 152 -7.42 4.65 -8.06
C VAL A 152 -6.41 4.91 -9.19
N PRO A 153 -5.23 5.47 -8.92
CA PRO A 153 -4.15 5.56 -9.90
C PRO A 153 -3.77 4.17 -10.43
N ARG A 154 -3.42 4.08 -11.71
CA ARG A 154 -2.95 2.84 -12.35
C ARG A 154 -1.64 3.04 -13.08
N GLY A 155 -0.80 2.01 -12.99
CA GLY A 155 0.52 1.99 -13.62
C GLY A 155 1.56 2.84 -12.87
N GLN A 156 2.75 2.96 -13.46
CA GLN A 156 3.86 3.65 -12.84
C GLN A 156 3.62 5.18 -12.79
N PRO A 157 4.05 5.86 -11.70
CA PRO A 157 4.11 7.31 -11.67
C PRO A 157 4.95 7.85 -12.83
N ILE A 158 4.52 8.97 -13.40
CA ILE A 158 5.19 9.65 -14.53
C ILE A 158 5.91 10.93 -14.12
N GLY A 159 5.83 11.28 -12.84
CA GLY A 159 6.42 12.47 -12.25
C GLY A 159 5.83 12.69 -10.87
N GLU A 160 6.12 13.85 -10.31
CA GLU A 160 5.67 14.28 -9.00
C GLU A 160 5.30 15.77 -9.08
N VAL A 161 4.20 16.17 -8.45
CA VAL A 161 3.79 17.57 -8.32
C VAL A 161 3.51 17.81 -6.85
N ASP A 162 4.17 18.80 -6.26
CA ASP A 162 4.04 19.16 -4.84
C ASP A 162 4.25 18.00 -3.84
N GLY A 163 5.10 17.02 -4.18
CA GLY A 163 5.32 15.85 -3.34
C GLY A 163 4.46 14.63 -3.69
N GLU A 164 3.47 14.80 -4.58
CA GLU A 164 2.47 13.78 -4.89
C GLU A 164 2.74 13.12 -6.26
N PRO A 165 2.78 11.78 -6.32
CA PRO A 165 3.04 11.05 -7.56
C PRO A 165 1.93 11.29 -8.59
N GLN A 166 2.33 11.57 -9.82
CA GLN A 166 1.40 11.80 -10.93
C GLN A 166 1.23 10.53 -11.75
N HIS A 167 -0.02 10.12 -12.00
CA HIS A 167 -0.32 8.93 -12.80
C HIS A 167 -0.97 9.31 -14.14
N ARG A 168 -0.66 8.54 -15.20
CA ARG A 168 -1.27 8.75 -16.54
C ARG A 168 -2.72 8.32 -16.59
N THR A 169 -3.12 7.41 -15.72
CA THR A 169 -4.40 6.72 -15.82
C THR A 169 -4.94 6.51 -14.43
N HIS A 170 -6.23 6.78 -14.28
CA HIS A 170 -6.94 6.55 -13.04
C HIS A 170 -8.20 5.74 -13.34
N VAL A 171 -8.59 4.90 -12.39
CA VAL A 171 -9.89 4.25 -12.38
C VAL A 171 -10.77 5.00 -11.39
N VAL A 172 -11.88 5.54 -11.88
CA VAL A 172 -12.92 6.15 -11.05
C VAL A 172 -14.02 5.11 -10.83
N LEU A 173 -14.24 4.76 -9.58
CA LEU A 173 -15.34 3.91 -9.15
C LEU A 173 -16.44 4.80 -8.59
N ILE A 174 -17.67 4.66 -9.09
CA ILE A 174 -18.85 5.24 -8.44
C ILE A 174 -19.44 4.18 -7.53
N VAL A 175 -19.49 4.45 -6.23
CA VAL A 175 -19.93 3.49 -5.24
C VAL A 175 -21.18 4.01 -4.54
N GLN A 176 -22.17 3.15 -4.36
CA GLN A 176 -23.39 3.45 -3.61
C GLN A 176 -23.64 2.34 -2.59
N ARG A 177 -23.64 2.70 -1.31
CA ARG A 177 -23.81 1.77 -0.18
C ARG A 177 -22.90 0.55 -0.29
N GLY A 178 -21.64 0.77 -0.66
CA GLY A 178 -20.64 -0.27 -0.86
C GLY A 178 -20.72 -1.03 -2.19
N GLN A 179 -21.72 -0.78 -3.04
CA GLN A 179 -21.79 -1.39 -4.37
C GLN A 179 -21.15 -0.52 -5.43
N VAL A 180 -20.28 -1.09 -6.25
CA VAL A 180 -19.65 -0.41 -7.40
C VAL A 180 -20.66 -0.35 -8.54
N LEU A 181 -21.24 0.82 -8.75
CA LEU A 181 -22.24 1.08 -9.79
C LEU A 181 -21.60 1.27 -11.16
N SER A 182 -20.45 1.93 -11.19
CA SER A 182 -19.71 2.14 -12.44
C SER A 182 -18.21 2.17 -12.19
N ARG A 183 -17.49 1.87 -13.26
CA ARG A 183 -16.04 1.85 -13.33
C ARG A 183 -15.62 2.52 -14.63
N THR A 184 -14.93 3.64 -14.52
CA THR A 184 -14.48 4.43 -15.68
C THR A 184 -12.99 4.63 -15.62
N VAL A 185 -12.30 4.41 -16.74
CA VAL A 185 -10.87 4.72 -16.88
C VAL A 185 -10.74 6.13 -17.44
N ILE A 186 -10.01 6.99 -16.74
CA ILE A 186 -9.72 8.37 -17.18
C ILE A 186 -8.20 8.56 -17.32
N GLY A 187 -7.81 9.54 -18.13
CA GLY A 187 -6.41 9.92 -18.30
C GLY A 187 -5.86 10.69 -17.09
N ALA A 188 -4.73 11.37 -17.30
CA ALA A 188 -4.15 12.26 -16.32
C ALA A 188 -5.16 13.36 -15.96
N MET A 189 -5.39 13.55 -14.66
CA MET A 189 -6.14 14.68 -14.13
C MET A 189 -5.21 15.90 -14.15
N ARG A 190 -5.62 16.97 -14.81
CA ARG A 190 -4.86 18.23 -14.89
C ARG A 190 -5.38 19.23 -13.87
#